data_AF-A0A1K1MXZ1-F1
#
_entry.id   AF-A0A1K1MXZ1-F1
#
_cell.length_a   1.000
_cell.length_b   1.000
_cell.length_c   1.000
_cell.angle_alpha   90.00
_cell.angle_beta   90.00
_cell.angle_gamma   90.00
#
_symmetry.space_group_name_H-M   'P 1'
#
loop_
_entity.id
_entity.type
_entity.pdbx_description
1 polymer ?
#
loop_
_entity_poly.entity_id
_entity_poly.type
_entity_poly.pdbx_seq_one_letter_code
_entity_poly.pdbx_strand_id
1 'polypeptide(L)'
;MGKFTRLRKNRSYDYQPRYFDDKGEGNPYKIQHKLDQFRTTVGPKQGIKGKFGNAFSDLRKEGDRNMKIRMAIIIGILLFAFLYIIDFDLSIFSIK
;
A
#
# COMPACT_ATOMS: atom_id res chain seq x y z
N MET A 1 -24.98 17.19 16.11
CA MET A 1 -24.72 15.73 16.15
C MET A 1 -23.42 15.43 15.40
N GLY A 2 -22.37 14.98 16.10
CA GLY A 2 -21.08 14.68 15.49
C GLY A 2 -21.14 13.43 14.61
N LYS A 3 -20.53 13.47 13.42
CA LYS A 3 -20.56 12.37 12.45
C LYS A 3 -19.96 11.08 13.06
N PHE A 4 -20.78 10.04 13.23
CA PHE A 4 -20.40 8.71 13.74
C PHE A 4 -19.31 7.99 12.91
N THR A 5 -19.03 8.50 11.71
CA THR A 5 -18.00 7.96 10.81
C THR A 5 -16.57 8.33 11.21
N ARG A 6 -16.38 9.28 12.14
CA ARG A 6 -15.04 9.75 12.55
C ARG A 6 -14.60 9.05 13.85
N LEU A 7 -13.88 7.94 13.72
CA LEU A 7 -13.24 7.30 14.88
C LEU A 7 -12.17 8.21 15.49
N ARG A 8 -12.06 8.17 16.82
CA ARG A 8 -11.00 8.87 17.56
C ARG A 8 -9.65 8.23 17.25
N LYS A 9 -8.63 9.07 16.98
CA LYS A 9 -7.25 8.59 16.78
C LYS A 9 -6.64 8.13 18.11
N ASN A 10 -5.64 7.26 18.04
CA ASN A 10 -4.83 6.88 19.21
C ASN A 10 -4.10 8.09 19.78
N ARG A 11 -3.82 8.07 21.09
CA ARG A 11 -2.99 9.09 21.75
C ARG A 11 -1.53 8.74 21.47
N SER A 12 -0.77 9.67 20.90
CA SER A 12 0.68 9.55 20.74
C SER A 12 1.39 10.28 21.87
N TYR A 13 2.42 9.68 22.44
CA TYR A 13 3.31 10.33 23.41
C TYR A 13 4.51 10.92 22.66
N ASP A 14 4.72 12.22 22.76
CA ASP A 14 5.86 12.93 22.15
C ASP A 14 6.91 13.20 23.22
N TYR A 15 7.71 12.16 23.53
CA TYR A 15 8.76 12.27 24.53
C TYR A 15 9.97 13.02 23.94
N GLN A 16 10.36 14.14 24.54
CA GLN A 16 11.58 14.85 24.15
C GLN A 16 12.71 14.56 25.15
N PRO A 17 13.72 13.76 24.76
CA PRO A 17 14.87 13.50 25.62
C PRO A 17 15.70 14.77 25.88
N ARG A 18 16.10 14.99 27.13
CA ARG A 18 16.75 16.24 27.56
C ARG A 18 18.21 16.40 27.10
N TYR A 19 18.91 15.31 26.83
CA TYR A 19 20.35 15.29 26.48
C TYR A 19 20.65 14.60 25.16
N PHE A 20 19.62 14.27 24.38
CA PHE A 20 19.81 13.58 23.10
C PHE A 20 19.68 14.61 21.99
N ASP A 21 20.77 14.75 21.22
CA ASP A 21 20.76 15.54 19.99
C ASP A 21 20.37 14.61 18.85
N ASP A 22 19.20 14.88 18.29
CA ASP A 22 18.60 14.08 17.25
C ASP A 22 19.25 14.50 15.93
N LYS A 23 20.29 13.76 15.49
CA LYS A 23 21.04 13.99 14.23
C LYS A 23 20.20 13.73 12.97
N GLY A 24 18.89 13.97 13.03
CA GLY A 24 17.91 13.71 11.99
C GLY A 24 17.35 12.29 11.98
N GLU A 25 17.69 11.43 12.94
CA GLU A 25 17.27 10.02 12.98
C GLU A 25 15.94 9.77 13.72
N GLY A 26 15.42 10.77 14.42
CA GLY A 26 14.20 10.70 15.22
C GLY A 26 14.44 10.28 16.67
N ASN A 27 13.44 10.52 17.52
CA ASN A 27 13.47 10.13 18.93
C ASN A 27 13.69 8.60 19.10
N PRO A 28 14.78 8.15 19.74
CA PRO A 28 15.12 6.73 19.91
C PRO A 28 14.15 6.00 20.85
N TYR A 29 13.39 6.74 21.66
CA TYR A 29 12.39 6.20 22.58
C TYR A 29 10.98 6.17 21.97
N LYS A 30 10.83 6.52 20.70
CA LYS A 30 9.52 6.50 20.04
C LYS A 30 9.09 5.05 19.84
N ILE A 31 7.99 4.66 20.48
CA ILE A 31 7.38 3.33 20.37
C ILE A 31 6.86 3.15 18.94
N GLN A 32 7.70 2.64 18.04
CA GLN A 32 7.36 2.32 16.66
C GLN A 32 7.92 0.94 16.32
N HIS A 33 7.20 0.19 15.49
CA HIS A 33 7.71 -1.06 14.97
C HIS A 33 8.70 -0.78 13.83
N LYS A 34 9.75 -1.62 13.68
CA LYS A 34 10.79 -1.46 12.63
C LYS A 34 10.24 -1.35 11.20
N LEU A 35 9.07 -1.94 10.97
CA LEU A 35 8.39 -1.96 9.67
C LEU A 35 7.40 -0.82 9.46
N ASP A 36 7.10 0.00 10.47
CA ASP A 36 6.07 1.03 10.36
C ASP A 36 6.47 2.11 9.35
N GLN A 37 7.77 2.40 9.22
CA GLN A 37 8.32 3.32 8.22
C GLN A 37 8.11 2.87 6.76
N PHE A 38 7.91 1.57 6.53
CA PHE A 38 7.75 1.01 5.18
C PHE A 38 6.29 0.73 4.82
N ARG A 39 5.35 1.00 5.73
CA ARG A 39 3.93 0.69 5.55
C ARG A 39 3.13 1.95 5.31
N THR A 40 2.58 2.07 4.10
CA THR A 40 1.62 3.14 3.73
C THR A 40 0.19 2.82 4.20
N THR A 41 -0.07 1.57 4.59
CA THR A 41 -1.41 1.05 4.92
C THR A 41 -1.76 1.11 6.41
N VAL A 42 -0.76 1.28 7.30
CA VAL A 42 -0.97 1.27 8.75
C VAL A 42 -0.96 2.70 9.24
N GLY A 43 -2.15 3.23 9.52
CA GLY A 43 -2.34 4.63 9.89
C GLY A 43 -3.81 4.96 10.16
N PRO A 44 -4.11 6.20 10.57
CA PRO A 44 -5.50 6.63 10.77
C PRO A 44 -6.29 6.42 9.48
N LYS A 45 -7.53 5.91 9.60
CA LYS A 45 -8.41 5.62 8.45
C LYS A 45 -8.45 6.82 7.48
N GLN A 46 -7.74 6.71 6.37
CA GLN A 46 -7.79 7.69 5.30
C GLN A 46 -9.11 7.51 4.53
N GLY A 47 -9.71 8.63 4.12
CA GLY A 47 -10.87 8.61 3.24
C GLY A 47 -10.53 8.04 1.86
N ILE A 48 -11.55 7.84 1.03
CA ILE A 48 -11.44 7.26 -0.31
C ILE A 48 -10.37 7.97 -1.16
N LYS A 49 -10.35 9.31 -1.16
CA LYS A 49 -9.33 10.12 -1.85
C LYS A 49 -7.90 9.81 -1.40
N GLY A 50 -7.68 9.63 -0.10
CA GLY A 50 -6.36 9.31 0.45
C GLY A 50 -5.91 7.89 0.06
N LYS A 51 -6.85 6.94 0.00
CA LYS A 51 -6.55 5.57 -0.49
C LYS A 51 -6.12 5.57 -1.95
N PHE A 52 -6.81 6.28 -2.82
CA PHE A 52 -6.42 6.41 -4.23
C PHE A 52 -5.08 7.10 -4.42
N GLY A 53 -4.83 8.21 -3.68
CA GLY A 53 -3.55 8.90 -3.71
C GLY A 53 -2.38 8.02 -3.29
N ASN A 54 -2.53 7.27 -2.19
CA ASN A 54 -1.50 6.35 -1.69
C ASN A 54 -1.27 5.18 -2.64
N ALA A 55 -2.33 4.60 -3.20
CA ALA A 55 -2.21 3.53 -4.19
C ALA A 55 -1.44 4.02 -5.43
N PHE A 56 -1.71 5.24 -5.88
CA PHE A 56 -1.03 5.83 -7.02
C PHE A 56 0.44 6.19 -6.73
N SER A 57 0.76 6.66 -5.52
CA SER A 57 2.15 6.86 -5.12
C SER A 57 2.91 5.54 -4.99
N ASP A 58 2.25 4.49 -4.49
CA ASP A 58 2.83 3.15 -4.36
C ASP A 58 3.08 2.52 -5.74
N LEU A 59 2.22 2.79 -6.73
CA LEU A 59 2.43 2.40 -8.12
C LEU A 59 3.62 3.12 -8.79
N ARG A 60 3.87 4.38 -8.40
CA ARG A 60 5.00 5.17 -8.91
C ARG A 60 6.34 4.81 -8.27
N LYS A 61 6.32 4.12 -7.13
CA LYS A 61 7.53 3.65 -6.48
C LYS A 61 8.22 2.64 -7.41
N GLU A 62 9.51 2.82 -7.66
CA GLU A 62 10.28 1.90 -8.48
C GLU A 62 10.32 0.51 -7.82
N GLY A 63 9.37 -0.35 -8.22
CA GLY A 63 9.26 -1.71 -7.73
C GLY A 63 10.29 -2.64 -8.38
N ASP A 64 10.68 -3.66 -7.63
CA ASP A 64 11.58 -4.73 -8.09
C ASP A 64 11.06 -5.34 -9.40
N ARG A 65 11.96 -5.45 -10.39
CA ARG A 65 11.67 -6.04 -11.71
C ARG A 65 11.07 -7.44 -11.57
N ASN A 66 11.55 -8.22 -10.60
CA ASN A 66 11.04 -9.56 -10.33
C ASN A 66 9.58 -9.53 -9.86
N MET A 67 9.21 -8.54 -9.04
CA MET A 67 7.84 -8.37 -8.57
C MET A 67 6.90 -8.04 -9.73
N LYS A 68 7.32 -7.16 -10.65
CA LYS A 68 6.53 -6.81 -11.86
C LYS A 68 6.30 -8.03 -12.75
N ILE A 69 7.33 -8.85 -12.97
CA ILE A 69 7.23 -10.08 -13.77
C ILE A 69 6.27 -11.08 -13.12
N ARG A 70 6.42 -11.35 -11.82
CA ARG A 70 5.51 -12.25 -11.09
C ARG A 70 4.06 -11.76 -11.14
N MET A 71 3.83 -10.46 -10.96
CA MET A 71 2.51 -9.85 -11.06
C MET A 71 1.89 -10.05 -12.45
N ALA A 72 2.66 -9.81 -13.52
CA ALA A 72 2.20 -10.03 -14.89
C ALA A 72 1.87 -11.50 -15.17
N ILE A 73 2.68 -12.44 -14.68
CA ILE A 73 2.43 -13.89 -14.80
C ILE A 73 1.12 -14.26 -14.08
N ILE A 74 0.91 -13.80 -12.85
CA ILE A 74 -0.32 -14.07 -12.08
C ILE A 74 -1.55 -13.55 -12.81
N ILE A 75 -1.49 -12.32 -13.34
CA ILE A 75 -2.60 -11.73 -14.12
C ILE A 75 -2.87 -12.55 -15.38
N GLY A 76 -1.82 -12.97 -16.11
CA GLY A 76 -1.96 -13.81 -17.30
C GLY A 76 -2.63 -15.16 -17.00
N ILE A 77 -2.22 -15.84 -15.92
CA ILE A 77 -2.81 -17.12 -15.50
C ILE A 77 -4.28 -16.94 -15.11
N LEU A 78 -4.61 -15.89 -14.34
CA LEU A 78 -5.99 -15.62 -13.93
C LEU A 78 -6.90 -15.32 -15.13
N LEU A 79 -6.43 -14.53 -16.09
CA LEU A 79 -7.17 -14.28 -17.32
C LEU A 79 -7.35 -15.55 -18.13
N PHE A 80 -6.30 -16.36 -18.28
CA PHE A 80 -6.39 -17.62 -19.01
C PHE A 80 -7.38 -18.59 -18.35
N ALA A 81 -7.33 -18.73 -17.02
CA ALA A 81 -8.28 -19.56 -16.27
C ALA A 81 -9.72 -19.06 -16.42
N PHE A 82 -9.94 -17.74 -16.37
CA PHE A 82 -11.26 -17.14 -16.59
C PHE A 82 -11.78 -17.42 -18.01
N LEU A 83 -10.93 -17.21 -19.03
CA LEU A 83 -11.27 -17.45 -20.44
C LEU A 83 -11.57 -18.93 -20.70
N TYR A 84 -10.85 -19.83 -20.04
CA TYR A 84 -11.11 -21.27 -20.10
C TYR A 84 -12.47 -21.66 -19.50
N ILE A 85 -12.86 -21.09 -18.36
CA ILE A 85 -14.15 -21.41 -17.70
C ILE A 85 -15.36 -21.06 -18.57
N ILE A 86 -15.25 -20.00 -19.39
CA ILE A 86 -16.36 -19.52 -20.22
C ILE A 86 -16.31 -20.06 -21.67
N ASP A 87 -15.40 -20.99 -21.97
CA ASP A 87 -15.10 -21.47 -23.33
C ASP A 87 -14.91 -20.31 -24.33
N PHE A 88 -14.16 -19.29 -23.93
CA PHE A 88 -13.94 -18.11 -24.77
C PHE A 88 -13.09 -18.46 -25.99
N ASP A 89 -13.57 -18.13 -27.19
CA ASP A 89 -12.82 -18.32 -28.43
C ASP A 89 -11.66 -17.31 -28.54
N LEU A 90 -10.43 -17.79 -28.32
CA LEU A 90 -9.21 -17.00 -28.42
C LEU A 90 -8.85 -16.64 -29.87
N SER A 91 -9.47 -17.29 -30.86
CA SER A 91 -9.22 -17.05 -32.28
C SER A 91 -9.64 -15.66 -32.72
N ILE A 92 -10.53 -15.00 -31.96
CA ILE A 92 -10.95 -13.61 -32.19
C ILE A 92 -9.79 -12.61 -32.11
N PHE A 93 -8.70 -12.95 -31.41
CA PHE A 93 -7.50 -12.13 -31.31
C PHE A 93 -6.43 -12.48 -32.35
N SER A 94 -6.64 -13.53 -33.16
CA SER A 94 -5.76 -13.83 -34.28
C SER A 94 -5.97 -12.76 -35.36
N ILE A 95 -5.00 -11.87 -35.51
CA ILE A 95 -4.93 -10.95 -36.64
C ILE A 95 -4.88 -11.76 -37.93
N LYS A 96 -5.75 -11.41 -38.87
CA LYS A 96 -5.76 -11.95 -40.24
C LYS A 96 -4.64 -11.33 -41.06
#